data_AF-A0A1M5X9H2-F1
#
_entry.id   AF-A0A1M5X9H2-F1
#
_cell.length_a   1.000
_cell.length_b   1.000
_cell.length_c   1.000
_cell.angle_alpha   90.00
_cell.angle_beta   90.00
_cell.angle_gamma   90.00
#
_symmetry.space_group_name_H-M   'P 1'
#
loop_
_entity.id
_entity.type
_entity.pdbx_description
1 polymer ?
#
loop_
_entity_poly.entity_id
_entity_poly.type
_entity_poly.pdbx_seq_one_letter_code
_entity_poly.pdbx_strand_id
1 'polypeptide(L)'
;MKDIQSQQDYRRIDIKKVGVKTVTYPITVLDKAQSRQKTIATINMYVNLPHHFKGTHMSRFIEILNCFHGKIDIKNFRQILEEMKLRLDAEAAHMEMFFPFFLRRSDDQDTLRISRYECTMSCFLGEDDDLRIDLSVPIAYPPSDEGTAERGGLWGTALVSVRFKRFMWLEDLIDIIEATIKAEMTERRKCGDDPGQPMETLLERLDRRLATLTELRWYEVTVENLSQGYSLFALTSGPDLLPNPAV
;
A
#
# COMPACT_ATOMS: atom_id res chain seq x y z
N MET A 1 -22.42 -32.19 -10.74
CA MET A 1 -21.32 -32.87 -10.01
C MET A 1 -21.46 -32.48 -8.54
N LYS A 2 -21.48 -33.43 -7.59
CA LYS A 2 -21.67 -33.10 -6.16
C LYS A 2 -20.44 -32.37 -5.63
N ASP A 3 -20.69 -31.24 -5.00
CA ASP A 3 -19.70 -30.38 -4.38
C ASP A 3 -19.19 -31.03 -3.08
N ILE A 4 -17.99 -31.63 -3.12
CA ILE A 4 -17.39 -32.35 -1.97
C ILE A 4 -16.84 -31.36 -0.92
N GLN A 5 -16.52 -30.13 -1.32
CA GLN A 5 -15.89 -29.12 -0.46
C GLN A 5 -16.91 -28.41 0.44
N SER A 6 -18.16 -28.28 -0.04
CA SER A 6 -19.31 -27.83 0.75
C SER A 6 -19.83 -28.83 1.81
N GLN A 7 -19.23 -30.02 1.93
CA GLN A 7 -19.68 -31.02 2.92
C GLN A 7 -19.19 -30.67 4.32
N GLN A 8 -19.89 -31.23 5.32
CA GLN A 8 -19.60 -31.02 6.73
C GLN A 8 -18.23 -31.58 7.14
N ASP A 9 -17.35 -30.75 7.73
CA ASP A 9 -16.05 -31.20 8.23
C ASP A 9 -16.17 -31.81 9.64
N TYR A 10 -15.65 -33.01 9.80
CA TYR A 10 -15.63 -33.74 11.07
C TYR A 10 -14.31 -33.57 11.83
N ARG A 11 -13.31 -32.90 11.24
CA ARG A 11 -11.96 -32.71 11.80
C ARG A 11 -11.91 -31.61 12.87
N ARG A 12 -12.89 -30.70 12.90
CA ARG A 12 -12.99 -29.56 13.84
C ARG A 12 -11.71 -28.71 13.93
N ILE A 13 -11.03 -28.51 12.80
CA ILE A 13 -9.85 -27.63 12.73
C ILE A 13 -10.32 -26.26 12.23
N ASP A 14 -9.97 -25.19 12.93
CA ASP A 14 -10.22 -23.82 12.48
C ASP A 14 -9.18 -23.42 11.45
N ILE A 15 -9.60 -23.20 10.20
CA ILE A 15 -8.71 -22.63 9.19
C ILE A 15 -8.88 -21.11 9.25
N LYS A 16 -7.88 -20.46 9.88
CA LYS A 16 -7.89 -19.00 10.07
C LYS A 16 -7.95 -18.23 8.75
N LYS A 17 -7.24 -18.68 7.71
CA LYS A 17 -7.25 -18.06 6.37
C LYS A 17 -7.09 -19.11 5.28
N VAL A 18 -7.98 -19.06 4.28
CA VAL A 18 -7.91 -19.88 3.07
C VAL A 18 -8.29 -19.04 1.86
N GLY A 19 -7.62 -19.27 0.73
CA GLY A 19 -7.95 -18.58 -0.52
C GLY A 19 -6.83 -18.70 -1.54
N VAL A 20 -6.71 -17.69 -2.39
CA VAL A 20 -5.78 -17.65 -3.53
C VAL A 20 -4.75 -16.54 -3.34
N LYS A 21 -3.52 -16.78 -3.79
CA LYS A 21 -2.41 -15.80 -3.76
C LYS A 21 -1.85 -15.61 -5.15
N THR A 22 -1.22 -14.46 -5.37
CA THR A 22 -0.43 -14.18 -6.57
C THR A 22 -1.27 -14.24 -7.85
N VAL A 23 -2.53 -13.78 -7.78
CA VAL A 23 -3.41 -13.72 -8.95
C VAL A 23 -3.11 -12.44 -9.73
N THR A 24 -2.48 -12.57 -10.89
CA THR A 24 -2.23 -11.42 -11.78
C THR A 24 -3.50 -11.01 -12.49
N TYR A 25 -3.91 -9.74 -12.36
CA TYR A 25 -5.18 -9.26 -12.89
C TYR A 25 -5.12 -7.79 -13.35
N PRO A 26 -5.76 -7.41 -14.47
CA PRO A 26 -5.83 -6.03 -14.90
C PRO A 26 -6.80 -5.21 -14.04
N ILE A 27 -6.37 -4.04 -13.59
CA ILE A 27 -7.16 -3.13 -12.74
C ILE A 27 -7.23 -1.72 -13.35
N THR A 28 -8.09 -0.87 -12.81
CA THR A 28 -8.17 0.55 -13.21
C THR A 28 -8.15 1.44 -11.98
N VAL A 29 -7.08 2.22 -11.83
CA VAL A 29 -6.91 3.17 -10.73
C VAL A 29 -7.41 4.54 -11.16
N LEU A 30 -8.07 5.25 -10.26
CA LEU A 30 -8.51 6.64 -10.49
C LEU A 30 -7.32 7.58 -10.36
N ASP A 31 -7.16 8.47 -11.35
CA ASP A 31 -6.23 9.60 -11.32
C ASP A 31 -7.00 10.89 -11.04
N LYS A 32 -6.46 11.76 -10.18
CA LYS A 32 -6.98 13.10 -9.86
C LYS A 32 -7.20 13.96 -11.11
N ALA A 33 -6.39 13.78 -12.17
CA ALA A 33 -6.52 14.48 -13.46
C ALA A 33 -7.66 13.95 -14.36
N GLN A 34 -8.67 13.26 -13.79
CA GLN A 34 -9.79 12.61 -14.48
C GLN A 34 -9.39 11.51 -15.48
N SER A 35 -8.14 11.04 -15.42
CA SER A 35 -7.68 9.93 -16.24
C SER A 35 -7.88 8.61 -15.49
N ARG A 36 -8.33 7.58 -16.20
CA ARG A 36 -8.33 6.22 -15.66
C ARG A 36 -7.01 5.58 -16.03
N GLN A 37 -6.20 5.22 -15.05
CA GLN A 37 -4.94 4.51 -15.29
C GLN A 37 -5.20 3.01 -15.28
N LYS A 38 -5.00 2.36 -16.43
CA LYS A 38 -5.02 0.89 -16.51
C LYS A 38 -3.65 0.37 -16.12
N THR A 39 -3.61 -0.53 -15.14
CA THR A 39 -2.38 -1.18 -14.69
C THR A 39 -2.63 -2.66 -14.42
N ILE A 40 -1.57 -3.42 -14.15
CA ILE A 40 -1.64 -4.83 -13.78
C ILE A 40 -1.35 -4.91 -12.28
N ALA A 41 -2.21 -5.63 -11.57
CA ALA A 41 -2.03 -5.88 -10.15
C ALA A 41 -1.81 -7.37 -9.87
N THR A 42 -1.08 -7.65 -8.80
CA THR A 42 -1.05 -8.96 -8.17
C THR A 42 -2.02 -8.92 -7.00
N ILE A 43 -2.96 -9.87 -6.95
CA ILE A 43 -4.04 -9.89 -5.96
C ILE A 43 -3.92 -11.14 -5.11
N ASN A 44 -4.06 -10.95 -3.81
CA ASN A 44 -4.23 -11.98 -2.81
C ASN A 44 -5.64 -11.87 -2.22
N MET A 45 -6.34 -12.99 -2.09
CA MET A 45 -7.69 -13.02 -1.53
C MET A 45 -7.81 -14.18 -0.55
N TYR A 46 -8.37 -13.90 0.62
CA TYR A 46 -8.58 -14.88 1.69
C TYR A 46 -9.94 -14.68 2.36
N VAL A 47 -10.47 -15.76 2.91
CA VAL A 47 -11.58 -15.73 3.86
C VAL A 47 -11.25 -16.58 5.07
N ASN A 48 -11.90 -16.32 6.20
CA ASN A 48 -11.94 -17.30 7.27
C ASN A 48 -12.86 -18.46 6.84
N LEU A 49 -12.50 -19.69 7.19
CA LEU A 49 -13.35 -20.84 6.90
C LEU A 49 -13.92 -21.37 8.22
N PRO A 50 -15.22 -21.21 8.46
CA PRO A 50 -15.86 -21.82 9.61
C PRO A 50 -15.65 -23.34 9.63
N HIS A 51 -15.46 -23.91 10.82
CA HIS A 51 -15.21 -25.33 11.07
C HIS A 51 -16.16 -26.32 10.40
N HIS A 52 -17.35 -25.89 9.98
CA HIS A 52 -18.35 -26.76 9.40
C HIS A 52 -18.12 -27.04 7.91
N PHE A 53 -17.20 -26.36 7.23
CA PHE A 53 -16.89 -26.61 5.82
C PHE A 53 -15.62 -27.44 5.62
N LYS A 54 -15.67 -28.48 4.78
CA LYS A 54 -14.48 -29.30 4.42
C LYS A 54 -13.45 -28.53 3.57
N GLY A 55 -13.86 -27.46 2.89
CA GLY A 55 -12.98 -26.58 2.12
C GLY A 55 -13.73 -25.44 1.42
N THR A 56 -13.01 -24.40 1.00
CA THR A 56 -13.55 -23.34 0.12
C THR A 56 -13.34 -23.69 -1.35
N HIS A 57 -14.28 -23.29 -2.21
CA HIS A 57 -14.12 -23.39 -3.65
C HIS A 57 -13.12 -22.35 -4.13
N MET A 58 -11.90 -22.79 -4.37
CA MET A 58 -10.84 -21.90 -4.85
C MET A 58 -11.20 -21.18 -6.16
N SER A 59 -12.02 -21.80 -7.03
CA SER A 59 -12.50 -21.15 -8.25
C SER A 59 -13.43 -19.97 -8.00
N ARG A 60 -14.20 -19.99 -6.90
CA ARG A 60 -15.16 -18.91 -6.57
C ARG A 60 -14.45 -17.56 -6.38
N PHE A 61 -13.22 -17.55 -5.85
CA PHE A 61 -12.43 -16.32 -5.75
C PHE A 61 -12.18 -15.68 -7.12
N ILE A 62 -11.80 -16.50 -8.11
CA ILE A 62 -11.54 -16.03 -9.47
C ILE A 62 -12.84 -15.63 -10.18
N GLU A 63 -13.93 -16.36 -9.95
CA GLU A 63 -15.27 -16.03 -10.47
C GLU A 63 -15.75 -14.67 -9.95
N ILE A 64 -15.59 -14.41 -8.65
CA ILE A 64 -15.90 -13.11 -8.04
C ILE A 64 -15.05 -12.03 -8.70
N LEU A 65 -13.73 -12.21 -8.76
CA LEU A 65 -12.83 -11.23 -9.37
C LEU A 65 -13.23 -10.89 -10.82
N ASN A 66 -13.66 -11.91 -11.59
CA ASN A 66 -14.14 -11.74 -12.96
C ASN A 66 -15.47 -10.99 -13.09
N CYS A 67 -16.35 -11.05 -12.08
CA CYS A 67 -17.57 -10.23 -12.06
C CYS A 67 -17.25 -8.72 -12.01
N PHE A 68 -16.10 -8.36 -11.45
CA PHE A 68 -15.63 -6.98 -11.31
C PHE A 68 -14.59 -6.58 -12.37
N HIS A 69 -14.40 -7.39 -13.42
CA HIS A 69 -13.45 -7.10 -14.50
C HIS A 69 -13.64 -5.69 -15.08
N GLY A 70 -12.54 -4.92 -15.17
CA GLY A 70 -12.55 -3.56 -15.71
C GLY A 70 -13.25 -2.51 -14.83
N LYS A 71 -13.76 -2.90 -13.65
CA LYS A 71 -14.40 -2.03 -12.66
C LYS A 71 -13.72 -2.10 -11.29
N ILE A 72 -12.55 -2.71 -11.19
CA ILE A 72 -11.77 -2.74 -9.95
C ILE A 72 -11.22 -1.34 -9.73
N ASP A 73 -12.00 -0.55 -9.01
CA ASP A 73 -11.72 0.78 -8.47
C ASP A 73 -11.59 0.62 -6.95
N ILE A 74 -10.82 1.50 -6.31
CA ILE A 74 -10.72 1.60 -4.84
C ILE A 74 -12.11 1.69 -4.20
N LYS A 75 -13.08 2.33 -4.86
CA LYS A 75 -14.47 2.40 -4.37
C LYS A 75 -15.21 1.05 -4.39
N ASN A 76 -14.87 0.18 -5.34
CA ASN A 76 -15.53 -1.11 -5.51
C ASN A 76 -14.82 -2.24 -4.73
N PHE A 77 -13.70 -1.94 -4.08
CA PHE A 77 -12.95 -2.91 -3.27
C PHE A 77 -13.78 -3.52 -2.14
N ARG A 78 -14.53 -2.67 -1.43
CA ARG A 78 -15.43 -3.11 -0.37
C ARG A 78 -16.52 -4.04 -0.90
N GLN A 79 -17.08 -3.74 -2.08
CA GLN A 79 -18.10 -4.57 -2.71
C GLN A 79 -17.57 -5.96 -3.08
N ILE A 80 -16.31 -6.06 -3.52
CA ILE A 80 -15.66 -7.35 -3.80
C ILE A 80 -15.58 -8.18 -2.52
N LEU A 81 -15.18 -7.58 -1.39
CA LEU A 81 -15.11 -8.25 -0.10
C LEU A 81 -16.50 -8.69 0.41
N GLU A 82 -17.52 -7.85 0.23
CA GLU A 82 -18.92 -8.18 0.56
C GLU A 82 -19.40 -9.40 -0.27
N GLU A 83 -19.15 -9.41 -1.57
CA GLU A 83 -19.46 -10.56 -2.45
C GLU A 83 -18.66 -11.81 -2.06
N MET A 84 -17.39 -11.66 -1.64
CA MET A 84 -16.59 -12.76 -1.12
C MET A 84 -17.21 -13.37 0.13
N LYS A 85 -17.57 -12.55 1.13
CA LYS A 85 -18.23 -13.04 2.35
C LYS A 85 -19.52 -13.78 2.03
N LEU A 86 -20.35 -13.20 1.15
CA LEU A 86 -21.65 -13.77 0.78
C LEU A 86 -21.53 -15.10 0.02
N ARG A 87 -20.67 -15.18 -1.00
CA ARG A 87 -20.57 -16.37 -1.86
C ARG A 87 -19.73 -17.50 -1.26
N LEU A 88 -18.86 -17.19 -0.31
CA LEU A 88 -18.01 -18.16 0.38
C LEU A 88 -18.51 -18.51 1.78
N ASP A 89 -19.63 -17.90 2.22
CA ASP A 89 -20.25 -18.10 3.54
C ASP A 89 -19.25 -17.94 4.69
N ALA A 90 -18.58 -16.79 4.69
CA ALA A 90 -17.48 -16.47 5.59
C ALA A 90 -17.77 -15.22 6.43
N GLU A 91 -17.37 -15.25 7.71
CA GLU A 91 -17.58 -14.12 8.63
C GLU A 91 -16.62 -12.96 8.34
N ALA A 92 -15.48 -13.24 7.71
CA ALA A 92 -14.45 -12.26 7.40
C ALA A 92 -13.76 -12.54 6.06
N ALA A 93 -13.46 -11.46 5.33
CA ALA A 93 -12.74 -11.50 4.07
C ALA A 93 -11.54 -10.55 4.10
N HIS A 94 -10.46 -10.95 3.43
CA HIS A 94 -9.26 -10.16 3.24
C HIS A 94 -8.91 -10.12 1.76
N MET A 95 -8.51 -8.95 1.28
CA MET A 95 -7.97 -8.79 -0.06
C MET A 95 -6.78 -7.84 -0.01
N GLU A 96 -5.67 -8.24 -0.64
CA GLU A 96 -4.48 -7.42 -0.80
C GLU A 96 -4.20 -7.28 -2.30
N MET A 97 -3.77 -6.10 -2.71
CA MET A 97 -3.50 -5.81 -4.11
C MET A 97 -2.24 -4.98 -4.24
N PHE A 98 -1.31 -5.49 -5.02
CA PHE A 98 -0.01 -4.90 -5.29
C PHE A 98 -0.01 -4.41 -6.73
N PHE A 99 0.19 -3.12 -6.95
CA PHE A 99 0.19 -2.55 -8.29
C PHE A 99 1.15 -1.37 -8.40
N PRO A 100 1.78 -1.18 -9.57
CA PRO A 100 2.53 0.04 -9.83
C PRO A 100 1.56 1.18 -10.16
N PHE A 101 1.78 2.31 -9.51
CA PHE A 101 1.10 3.57 -9.75
C PHE A 101 2.05 4.54 -10.45
N PHE A 102 1.59 5.20 -11.50
CA PHE A 102 2.40 6.12 -12.28
C PHE A 102 1.86 7.54 -12.14
N LEU A 103 2.69 8.45 -11.65
CA LEU A 103 2.35 9.86 -11.48
C LEU A 103 3.09 10.70 -12.51
N ARG A 104 2.35 11.56 -13.22
CA ARG A 104 2.92 12.60 -14.09
C ARG A 104 2.88 13.94 -13.36
N ARG A 105 4.05 14.58 -13.20
CA ARG A 105 4.12 15.89 -12.53
C ARG A 105 3.99 17.03 -13.52
N SER A 106 3.40 18.13 -13.04
CA SER A 106 3.26 19.37 -13.81
C SER A 106 4.47 20.31 -13.63
N ASP A 107 5.27 20.09 -12.59
CA ASP A 107 6.32 21.01 -12.12
C ASP A 107 7.74 20.65 -12.62
N ASP A 108 7.89 19.53 -13.31
CA ASP A 108 9.14 19.18 -13.99
C ASP A 108 9.13 19.91 -15.35
N GLN A 109 10.05 20.86 -15.56
CA GLN A 109 10.19 21.54 -16.86
C GLN A 109 10.40 20.55 -18.01
N ASP A 110 10.91 19.35 -17.69
CA ASP A 110 10.94 18.19 -18.56
C ASP A 110 9.60 17.44 -18.49
N THR A 111 8.66 17.86 -19.35
CA THR A 111 7.29 17.33 -19.51
C THR A 111 7.16 15.82 -19.80
N LEU A 112 8.27 15.07 -19.79
CA LEU A 112 8.42 13.67 -20.20
C LEU A 112 8.68 12.67 -19.05
N ARG A 113 8.92 13.11 -17.80
CA ARG A 113 9.21 12.17 -16.69
C ARG A 113 7.94 11.69 -15.98
N ILE A 114 7.65 10.40 -16.13
CA ILE A 114 6.63 9.67 -15.35
C ILE A 114 7.36 8.90 -14.24
N SER A 115 6.94 9.10 -13.00
CA SER A 115 7.50 8.39 -11.84
C SER A 115 6.65 7.17 -11.50
N ARG A 116 7.31 6.03 -11.24
CA ARG A 116 6.69 4.78 -10.80
C ARG A 116 6.78 4.64 -9.29
N TYR A 117 5.67 4.28 -8.67
CA TYR A 117 5.55 3.99 -7.24
C TYR A 117 4.92 2.61 -7.05
N GLU A 118 5.40 1.82 -6.09
CA GLU A 118 4.74 0.56 -5.74
C GLU A 118 3.68 0.83 -4.68
N CYS A 119 2.45 0.45 -4.98
CA CYS A 119 1.32 0.62 -4.07
C CYS A 119 0.78 -0.74 -3.67
N THR A 120 0.54 -0.91 -2.38
CA THR A 120 -0.19 -2.04 -1.82
C THR A 120 -1.45 -1.53 -1.17
N MET A 121 -2.58 -2.15 -1.50
CA MET A 121 -3.83 -1.87 -0.83
C MET A 121 -4.33 -3.15 -0.16
N SER A 122 -4.45 -3.09 1.15
CA SER A 122 -4.87 -4.20 2.00
C SER A 122 -6.18 -3.83 2.65
N CYS A 123 -7.22 -4.61 2.38
CA CYS A 123 -8.55 -4.38 2.93
C CYS A 123 -9.05 -5.63 3.65
N PHE A 124 -9.60 -5.42 4.83
CA PHE A 124 -10.22 -6.41 5.68
C PHE A 124 -11.67 -6.02 5.94
N LEU A 125 -12.55 -7.01 5.84
CA LEU A 125 -13.96 -6.87 6.15
C LEU A 125 -14.37 -7.99 7.11
N GLY A 126 -14.46 -7.68 8.40
CA GLY A 126 -14.90 -8.58 9.47
C GLY A 126 -16.09 -8.00 10.21
N GLU A 127 -15.97 -7.91 11.55
CA GLU A 127 -16.83 -7.08 12.40
C GLU A 127 -16.50 -5.59 12.20
N ASP A 128 -15.20 -5.27 12.14
CA ASP A 128 -14.68 -3.97 11.74
C ASP A 128 -14.15 -4.02 10.31
N ASP A 129 -14.29 -2.90 9.58
CA ASP A 129 -13.60 -2.70 8.31
C ASP A 129 -12.26 -1.99 8.53
N ASP A 130 -11.22 -2.47 7.86
CA ASP A 130 -9.91 -1.83 7.87
C ASP A 130 -9.38 -1.73 6.44
N LEU A 131 -8.93 -0.53 6.07
CA LEU A 131 -8.32 -0.24 4.78
C LEU A 131 -6.97 0.41 5.04
N ARG A 132 -5.92 -0.33 4.69
CA ARG A 132 -4.53 0.11 4.75
C ARG A 132 -3.99 0.28 3.33
N ILE A 133 -3.31 1.40 3.09
CA ILE A 133 -2.57 1.65 1.86
C ILE A 133 -1.10 1.78 2.22
N ASP A 134 -0.24 1.01 1.54
CA ASP A 134 1.21 1.07 1.69
C ASP A 134 1.83 1.58 0.40
N LEU A 135 2.70 2.56 0.51
CA LEU A 135 3.33 3.26 -0.61
C LEU A 135 4.84 3.16 -0.49
N SER A 136 5.47 2.72 -1.57
CA SER A 136 6.92 2.72 -1.71
C SER A 136 7.36 3.90 -2.57
N VAL A 137 7.99 4.86 -1.93
CA VAL A 137 8.51 6.08 -2.56
C VAL A 137 10.03 5.98 -2.64
N PRO A 138 10.63 5.93 -3.84
CA PRO A 138 12.07 5.91 -3.99
C PRO A 138 12.67 7.24 -3.55
N ILE A 139 13.70 7.18 -2.71
CA ILE A 139 14.45 8.34 -2.24
C ILE A 139 15.71 8.47 -3.08
N ALA A 140 15.82 9.55 -3.86
CA ALA A 140 16.98 9.81 -4.71
C ALA A 140 17.60 11.18 -4.38
N TYR A 141 18.91 11.29 -4.60
CA TYR A 141 19.59 12.59 -4.56
C TYR A 141 19.23 13.44 -5.79
N PRO A 142 19.07 14.77 -5.63
CA PRO A 142 18.81 15.67 -6.74
C PRO A 142 20.02 15.67 -7.71
N PRO A 143 19.80 15.76 -9.04
CA PRO A 143 20.87 15.76 -10.02
C PRO A 143 21.86 16.91 -9.78
N SER A 144 23.12 16.71 -10.15
CA SER A 144 24.14 17.77 -10.11
C SER A 144 24.09 18.61 -11.38
N ASP A 145 24.00 19.92 -11.24
CA ASP A 145 24.16 20.87 -12.35
C ASP A 145 25.63 20.97 -12.82
N GLU A 146 26.58 20.62 -11.96
CA GLU A 146 28.00 20.55 -12.32
C GLU A 146 28.30 19.13 -12.80
N GLY A 147 28.76 19.01 -14.05
CA GLY A 147 29.05 17.77 -14.80
C GLY A 147 30.14 16.85 -14.21
N THR A 148 30.36 16.89 -12.90
CA THR A 148 31.19 15.97 -12.14
C THR A 148 30.32 14.80 -11.69
N ALA A 149 30.56 13.66 -12.32
CA ALA A 149 29.75 12.46 -12.20
C ALA A 149 29.99 11.70 -10.88
N GLU A 150 29.66 12.24 -9.71
CA GLU A 150 29.66 11.45 -8.46
C GLU A 150 28.52 11.88 -7.52
N ARG A 151 27.50 11.00 -7.40
CA ARG A 151 26.30 11.03 -6.52
C ARG A 151 24.97 11.50 -7.11
N GLY A 152 24.68 11.11 -8.36
CA GLY A 152 23.30 10.84 -8.77
C GLY A 152 22.98 9.37 -8.48
N GLY A 153 22.10 9.09 -7.52
CA GLY A 153 21.80 7.70 -7.15
C GLY A 153 20.58 7.57 -6.23
N LEU A 154 20.01 6.37 -6.22
CA LEU A 154 18.99 5.99 -5.25
C LEU A 154 19.66 5.86 -3.88
N TRP A 155 19.23 6.66 -2.92
CA TRP A 155 19.71 6.59 -1.53
C TRP A 155 18.98 5.51 -0.75
N GLY A 156 17.70 5.30 -1.03
CA GLY A 156 16.88 4.36 -0.27
C GLY A 156 15.42 4.39 -0.70
N THR A 157 14.57 3.88 0.17
CA THR A 157 13.12 3.79 -0.05
C THR A 157 12.38 4.23 1.20
N ALA A 158 11.37 5.09 1.03
CA ALA A 158 10.38 5.37 2.08
C ALA A 158 9.16 4.49 1.86
N LEU A 159 8.88 3.60 2.80
CA LEU A 159 7.64 2.85 2.90
C LEU A 159 6.68 3.63 3.80
N VAL A 160 5.58 4.12 3.24
CA VAL A 160 4.57 4.89 3.96
C VAL A 160 3.26 4.13 3.96
N SER A 161 2.87 3.70 5.14
CA SER A 161 1.63 2.97 5.41
C SER A 161 0.62 3.90 6.06
N VAL A 162 -0.60 3.94 5.55
CA VAL A 162 -1.63 4.88 6.01
C VAL A 162 -2.99 4.22 6.13
N ARG A 163 -3.77 4.69 7.11
CA ARG A 163 -5.21 4.46 7.22
C ARG A 163 -5.93 5.79 7.16
N PHE A 164 -6.89 5.92 6.26
CA PHE A 164 -7.60 7.16 6.02
C PHE A 164 -8.86 7.27 6.91
N LYS A 165 -9.07 8.44 7.51
CA LYS A 165 -10.35 8.83 8.13
C LYS A 165 -11.29 9.46 7.10
N ARG A 166 -10.72 10.18 6.13
CA ARG A 166 -11.43 10.83 5.02
C ARG A 166 -10.71 10.54 3.72
N PHE A 167 -11.45 10.53 2.62
CA PHE A 167 -10.87 10.33 1.30
C PHE A 167 -9.79 11.38 1.00
N MET A 168 -8.61 10.90 0.61
CA MET A 168 -7.47 11.68 0.14
C MET A 168 -6.93 11.01 -1.12
N TRP A 169 -6.51 11.82 -2.10
CA TRP A 169 -5.90 11.31 -3.32
C TRP A 169 -4.51 10.77 -3.05
N LEU A 170 -4.16 9.69 -3.73
CA LEU A 170 -2.83 9.08 -3.59
C LEU A 170 -1.74 10.03 -4.10
N GLU A 171 -2.05 10.79 -5.14
CA GLU A 171 -1.20 11.82 -5.74
C GLU A 171 -0.83 12.89 -4.72
N ASP A 172 -1.82 13.38 -3.96
CA ASP A 172 -1.59 14.41 -2.95
C ASP A 172 -0.68 13.89 -1.83
N LEU A 173 -0.86 12.63 -1.42
CA LEU A 173 -0.01 12.00 -0.41
C LEU A 173 1.42 11.81 -0.92
N ILE A 174 1.59 11.30 -2.14
CA ILE A 174 2.90 11.12 -2.78
C ILE A 174 3.62 12.47 -2.94
N ASP A 175 2.91 13.51 -3.38
CA ASP A 175 3.49 14.84 -3.58
C ASP A 175 4.00 15.44 -2.26
N ILE A 176 3.27 15.26 -1.15
CA ILE A 176 3.70 15.72 0.18
C ILE A 176 4.96 14.97 0.64
N ILE A 177 4.96 13.64 0.52
CA ILE A 177 6.10 12.79 0.91
C ILE A 177 7.33 13.18 0.10
N GLU A 178 7.19 13.30 -1.21
CA GLU A 178 8.29 13.60 -2.10
C GLU A 178 8.80 15.02 -1.97
N ALA A 179 7.93 16.02 -1.79
CA ALA A 179 8.36 17.39 -1.52
C ALA A 179 9.20 17.46 -0.25
N THR A 180 8.84 16.68 0.77
CA THR A 180 9.62 16.58 2.02
C THR A 180 10.98 15.91 1.78
N ILE A 181 11.01 14.82 1.02
CA ILE A 181 12.25 14.11 0.64
C ILE A 181 13.18 15.04 -0.17
N LYS A 182 12.66 15.74 -1.17
CA LYS A 182 13.42 16.67 -2.01
C LYS A 182 14.02 17.79 -1.18
N ALA A 183 13.22 18.44 -0.33
CA ALA A 183 13.69 19.49 0.56
C ALA A 183 14.82 18.98 1.47
N GLU A 184 14.67 17.80 2.07
CA GLU A 184 15.71 17.20 2.91
C GLU A 184 16.99 16.88 2.13
N MET A 185 16.88 16.28 0.96
CA MET A 185 18.04 15.91 0.15
C MET A 185 18.78 17.13 -0.41
N THR A 186 18.06 18.21 -0.72
CA THR A 186 18.68 19.49 -1.11
C THR A 186 19.44 20.12 0.07
N GLU A 187 18.88 20.09 1.28
CA GLU A 187 19.55 20.63 2.47
C GLU A 187 20.78 19.81 2.86
N ARG A 188 20.70 18.48 2.78
CA ARG A 188 21.84 17.55 2.97
C ARG A 188 22.99 17.88 2.02
N ARG A 189 22.67 18.17 0.76
CA ARG A 189 23.68 18.54 -0.24
C ARG A 189 24.35 19.88 0.06
N LYS A 190 23.59 20.89 0.51
CA LYS A 190 24.13 22.23 0.85
C LYS A 190 25.02 22.21 2.10
N CYS A 191 24.69 21.39 3.08
CA CYS A 191 25.41 21.35 4.37
C CYS A 191 26.79 20.67 4.27
N GLY A 192 27.19 20.21 3.09
CA GLY A 192 28.51 19.60 2.86
C GLY A 192 28.68 18.31 3.66
N ASP A 193 27.93 17.27 3.28
CA ASP A 193 28.14 15.86 3.62
C ASP A 193 28.84 15.60 4.96
N ASP A 194 28.33 16.18 6.05
CA ASP A 194 28.71 15.76 7.39
C ASP A 194 28.15 14.34 7.55
N PRO A 195 28.97 13.29 7.76
CA PRO A 195 28.54 11.88 7.76
C PRO A 195 27.54 11.54 8.87
N GLY A 196 27.08 12.53 9.63
CA GLY A 196 26.26 12.39 10.82
C GLY A 196 24.83 12.87 10.71
N GLN A 197 24.26 13.23 9.54
CA GLN A 197 22.81 13.46 9.50
C GLN A 197 22.04 12.13 9.48
N PRO A 198 21.44 11.74 10.61
CA PRO A 198 20.87 10.41 10.78
C PRO A 198 19.61 10.29 9.90
N MET A 199 19.27 9.08 9.43
CA MET A 199 18.02 8.80 8.69
C MET A 199 16.77 9.25 9.47
N GLU A 200 16.92 9.33 10.78
CA GLU A 200 16.02 9.86 11.78
C GLU A 200 15.60 11.31 11.48
N THR A 201 16.46 12.16 10.91
CA THR A 201 16.06 13.55 10.56
C THR A 201 15.02 13.57 9.44
N LEU A 202 15.20 12.74 8.42
CA LEU A 202 14.21 12.58 7.35
C LEU A 202 12.91 12.00 7.91
N LEU A 203 13.03 11.00 8.79
CA LEU A 203 11.89 10.37 9.46
C LEU A 203 11.09 11.37 10.29
N GLU A 204 11.75 12.20 11.10
CA GLU A 204 11.13 13.25 11.91
C GLU A 204 10.44 14.34 11.07
N ARG A 205 10.98 14.65 9.89
CA ARG A 205 10.36 15.61 8.97
C ARG A 205 9.13 15.02 8.31
N LEU A 206 9.20 13.76 7.87
CA LEU A 206 8.04 13.04 7.34
C LEU A 206 6.95 12.89 8.40
N ASP A 207 7.32 12.51 9.62
CA ASP A 207 6.40 12.40 10.75
C ASP A 207 5.68 13.73 11.02
N ARG A 208 6.43 14.83 11.17
CA ARG A 208 5.84 16.16 11.36
C ARG A 208 4.89 16.56 10.24
N ARG A 209 5.20 16.21 8.99
CA ARG A 209 4.33 16.53 7.84
C ARG A 209 3.07 15.67 7.84
N LEU A 210 3.18 14.37 8.07
CA LEU A 210 2.02 13.48 8.13
C LEU A 210 1.13 13.77 9.34
N ALA A 211 1.71 14.16 10.49
CA ALA A 211 0.97 14.57 11.68
C ALA A 211 0.09 15.81 11.44
N THR A 212 0.41 16.66 10.47
CA THR A 212 -0.45 17.82 10.11
C THR A 212 -1.68 17.43 9.29
N LEU A 213 -1.74 16.21 8.75
CA LEU A 213 -2.84 15.74 7.94
C LEU A 213 -3.98 15.21 8.81
N THR A 214 -5.09 15.94 8.84
CA THR A 214 -6.30 15.57 9.59
C THR A 214 -7.10 14.45 8.93
N GLU A 215 -6.77 14.13 7.68
CA GLU A 215 -7.35 13.10 6.84
C GLU A 215 -6.89 11.70 7.26
N LEU A 216 -5.73 11.59 7.91
CA LEU A 216 -5.14 10.32 8.34
C LEU A 216 -5.67 9.95 9.73
N ARG A 217 -6.15 8.70 9.86
CA ARG A 217 -6.48 8.12 11.15
C ARG A 217 -5.23 7.60 11.85
N TRP A 218 -4.34 6.98 11.07
CA TRP A 218 -3.10 6.36 11.51
C TRP A 218 -2.12 6.35 10.34
N TYR A 219 -0.82 6.43 10.65
CA TYR A 219 0.23 6.28 9.66
C TYR A 219 1.46 5.63 10.29
N GLU A 220 2.26 4.98 9.45
CA GLU A 220 3.55 4.40 9.77
C GLU A 220 4.48 4.72 8.61
N VAL A 221 5.68 5.20 8.94
CA VAL A 221 6.71 5.53 7.96
C VAL A 221 7.93 4.71 8.31
N THR A 222 8.42 3.97 7.34
CA THR A 222 9.70 3.27 7.41
C THR A 222 10.62 3.84 6.35
N VAL A 223 11.79 4.32 6.75
CA VAL A 223 12.83 4.74 5.83
C VAL A 223 13.91 3.68 5.82
N GLU A 224 14.19 3.12 4.65
CA GLU A 224 15.22 2.10 4.45
C GLU A 224 16.34 2.64 3.56
N ASN A 225 17.59 2.36 3.93
CA ASN A 225 18.79 2.69 3.17
C ASN A 225 19.69 1.46 3.09
N LEU A 226 20.16 1.11 1.89
CA LEU A 226 21.10 0.02 1.68
C LEU A 226 22.54 0.50 1.91
N SER A 227 23.19 -0.02 2.95
CA SER A 227 24.56 0.34 3.32
C SER A 227 25.43 -0.89 3.49
N GLN A 228 26.56 -0.96 2.78
CA GLN A 228 27.62 -1.96 2.98
C GLN A 228 27.12 -3.43 3.11
N GLY A 229 26.13 -3.83 2.31
CA GLY A 229 25.60 -5.21 2.27
C GLY A 229 24.51 -5.54 3.28
N TYR A 230 24.03 -4.57 4.07
CA TYR A 230 22.86 -4.68 4.94
C TYR A 230 21.93 -3.47 4.79
N SER A 231 20.67 -3.62 5.17
CA SER A 231 19.70 -2.52 5.15
C SER A 231 19.63 -1.87 6.52
N LEU A 232 19.86 -0.56 6.57
CA LEU A 232 19.50 0.30 7.69
C LEU A 232 18.03 0.67 7.55
N PHE A 233 17.26 0.59 8.63
CA PHE A 233 15.88 1.04 8.63
C PHE A 233 15.56 1.82 9.89
N ALA A 234 14.68 2.81 9.76
CA ALA A 234 14.08 3.52 10.89
C ALA A 234 12.57 3.58 10.67
N LEU A 235 11.80 3.28 11.72
CA LEU A 235 10.35 3.23 11.69
C LEU A 235 9.78 4.19 12.73
N THR A 236 8.80 5.00 12.31
CA THR A 236 7.96 5.79 13.20
C THR A 236 6.50 5.53 12.88
N SER A 237 5.64 5.67 13.88
CA SER A 237 4.19 5.60 13.68
C SER A 237 3.50 6.74 14.44
N GLY A 238 2.52 7.34 13.78
CA GLY A 238 1.60 8.30 14.36
C GLY A 238 0.36 7.63 14.91
N PRO A 239 -0.43 8.34 15.72
CA PRO A 239 -1.39 7.70 16.62
C PRO A 239 -2.52 6.97 15.90
N ASP A 240 -2.89 5.82 16.47
CA ASP A 240 -4.20 5.19 16.36
C ASP A 240 -4.95 5.52 17.67
N LEU A 241 -5.92 6.44 17.62
CA LEU A 241 -6.77 6.73 18.78
C LEU A 241 -7.89 5.67 18.85
N LEU A 242 -7.58 4.50 19.41
CA LEU A 242 -8.56 3.66 20.09
C LEU A 242 -8.01 3.17 21.44
N PRO A 243 -8.87 3.09 22.49
CA PRO A 243 -8.45 2.77 23.83
C PRO A 243 -8.04 1.29 23.93
N ASN A 244 -7.05 1.06 24.78
CA ASN A 244 -6.67 -0.22 25.37
C ASN A 244 -7.88 -1.17 25.53
N PRO A 245 -7.88 -2.43 25.03
CA PRO A 245 -8.76 -3.42 25.60
C PRO A 245 -8.25 -3.68 27.02
N ALA A 246 -8.90 -3.06 27.99
CA ALA A 246 -8.76 -3.42 29.38
C ALA A 246 -9.14 -4.91 29.54
N VAL A 247 -8.21 -5.65 30.17
CA VAL A 247 -8.40 -6.81 31.07
C VAL A 247 -9.43 -7.85 30.66
#